data_AF-A0A7C2I9H5-F1
#
_entry.id   AF-A0A7C2I9H5-F1
#
_cell.length_a   1.000
_cell.length_b   1.000
_cell.length_c   1.000
_cell.angle_alpha   90.00
_cell.angle_beta   90.00
_cell.angle_gamma   90.00
#
_symmetry.space_group_name_H-M   'P 1'
#
loop_
_entity.id
_entity.type
_entity.pdbx_description
1 polymer ?
#
loop_
_entity_poly.entity_id
_entity_poly.type
_entity_poly.pdbx_seq_one_letter_code
_entity_poly.pdbx_strand_id
1 'polypeptide(L)' 'MANLRWRHTRLSMDEKVKQALERDRTVDITTIGRRSGKPRRIEIWIHHLNGRLYLTGSPGRRDR' A
#
# COMPACT_ATOMS: atom_id res chain seq x y z
N MET A 1 1.50 -18.17 -19.97
CA MET A 1 0.58 -17.99 -18.81
C MET A 1 1.31 -18.48 -17.57
N ALA A 2 1.83 -17.59 -16.73
CA ALA A 2 2.58 -17.97 -15.53
C ALA A 2 1.76 -17.62 -14.28
N ASN A 3 1.25 -18.65 -13.60
CA ASN A 3 0.57 -18.54 -12.31
C ASN A 3 1.59 -18.20 -11.22
N LEU A 4 1.69 -16.91 -10.86
CA LEU A 4 2.50 -16.48 -9.73
C LEU A 4 1.73 -16.72 -8.42
N ARG A 5 1.88 -17.92 -7.88
CA ARG A 5 1.38 -18.28 -6.54
C ARG A 5 2.32 -17.66 -5.50
N TRP A 6 1.96 -16.49 -4.99
CA TRP A 6 2.68 -15.82 -3.90
C TRP A 6 2.69 -16.71 -2.63
N ARG A 7 3.85 -17.27 -2.31
CA ARG A 7 4.10 -17.91 -1.00
C ARG A 7 4.21 -16.79 0.03
N HIS A 8 3.24 -16.71 0.96
CA HIS A 8 3.35 -15.82 2.11
C HIS A 8 4.35 -16.41 3.11
N THR A 9 5.64 -16.13 2.93
CA THR A 9 6.59 -16.23 4.04
C THR A 9 6.23 -15.11 5.00
N ARG A 10 5.69 -15.42 6.19
CA ARG A 10 5.47 -14.42 7.25
C ARG A 10 6.84 -14.00 7.80
N LEU A 11 7.45 -13.00 7.17
CA LEU A 11 8.52 -12.24 7.79
C LEU A 11 7.88 -11.39 8.89
N SER A 12 8.41 -11.48 10.11
CA SER A 12 8.08 -10.53 11.18
C SER A 12 8.57 -9.15 10.75
N MET A 13 7.71 -8.12 10.87
CA MET A 13 8.12 -6.75 10.61
C MET A 13 9.08 -6.25 11.70
N ASP A 14 10.01 -5.38 11.32
CA ASP A 14 10.86 -4.66 12.25
C ASP A 14 10.01 -3.78 13.18
N GLU A 15 10.34 -3.78 14.47
CA GLU A 15 9.59 -3.05 15.49
C GLU A 15 9.61 -1.53 15.28
N LYS A 16 10.72 -0.97 14.78
CA LYS A 16 10.79 0.47 14.45
C LYS A 16 9.86 0.82 13.29
N VAL A 17 9.77 -0.06 12.29
CA VAL A 17 8.87 0.13 11.14
C VAL A 17 7.42 0.05 11.62
N LYS A 18 7.09 -0.90 12.49
CA LYS A 18 5.75 -1.03 13.07
C LYS A 18 5.36 0.24 13.85
N GLN A 19 6.24 0.73 14.71
CA GLN A 19 6.00 1.94 15.50
C GLN A 19 5.87 3.20 14.64
N ALA A 20 6.66 3.32 13.56
CA ALA A 20 6.53 4.42 12.61
C ALA A 20 5.15 4.40 11.94
N LEU A 21 4.75 3.24 11.42
CA LEU A 21 3.44 3.07 10.80
C LEU A 21 2.31 3.38 11.81
N GLU A 22 2.40 2.92 13.06
CA GLU A 22 1.36 3.17 14.09
C GLU A 22 1.18 4.66 14.44
N ARG A 23 2.21 5.48 14.25
CA ARG A 23 2.19 6.91 14.56
C ARG A 23 1.83 7.76 13.35
N ASP A 24 2.26 7.34 12.16
CA ASP A 24 2.07 8.10 10.94
C ASP A 24 0.63 7.97 10.43
N ARG A 25 0.13 9.05 9.84
CA ARG A 25 -1.24 9.10 9.28
C ARG A 25 -1.26 9.04 7.76
N THR A 26 -0.10 9.21 7.13
CA THR A 26 0.08 9.16 5.69
C THR A 26 1.28 8.30 5.31
N VAL A 27 1.27 7.79 4.09
CA VAL A 27 2.40 7.06 3.49
C VAL A 27 2.50 7.42 2.02
N ASP A 28 3.72 7.41 1.49
CA ASP A 28 3.92 7.41 0.05
C ASP A 28 3.77 6.00 -0.52
N ILE A 29 2.89 5.85 -1.51
CA ILE A 29 2.83 4.64 -2.33
C ILE A 29 3.24 4.95 -3.75
N THR A 30 3.94 4.01 -4.38
CA THR A 30 4.16 4.02 -5.82
C THR A 30 3.39 2.88 -6.45
N THR A 31 2.49 3.21 -7.38
CA THR A 31 1.70 2.23 -8.14
C THR A 31 2.07 2.29 -9.61
N ILE A 32 1.90 1.19 -10.34
CA ILE A 32 2.02 1.18 -11.80
C ILE A 32 0.63 1.37 -12.40
N GLY A 33 0.45 2.41 -13.19
CA GLY A 33 -0.82 2.69 -13.85
C GLY A 33 -1.19 1.56 -14.81
N ARG A 34 -2.37 0.93 -14.63
CA ARG A 34 -2.82 -0.20 -15.46
C ARG A 34 -2.80 0.11 -16.96
N ARG A 35 -3.23 1.31 -17.36
CA ARG A 35 -3.29 1.74 -18.77
C ARG A 35 -1.94 2.29 -19.25
N SER A 36 -1.25 3.08 -18.42
CA SER A 36 -0.05 3.79 -18.84
C SER A 36 1.24 2.98 -18.71
N GLY A 37 1.28 1.96 -17.86
CA GLY A 37 2.50 1.25 -17.48
C GLY A 37 3.50 2.12 -16.68
N LYS A 38 3.15 3.36 -16.37
CA LYS A 38 4.05 4.32 -15.73
C LYS A 38 3.93 4.28 -14.20
N PRO A 39 5.04 4.43 -13.45
CA PRO A 39 5.00 4.65 -12.01
C PRO A 39 4.29 5.96 -11.67
N ARG A 40 3.45 5.93 -10.64
CA ARG A 40 2.83 7.11 -10.04
C ARG A 40 3.00 7.04 -8.53
N ARG A 41 3.65 8.07 -7.97
CA ARG A 41 3.77 8.27 -6.53
C ARG A 41 2.69 9.21 -6.02
N ILE A 42 2.08 8.85 -4.90
CA ILE A 42 1.15 9.70 -4.17
C ILE A 42 1.38 9.53 -2.67
N GLU A 43 1.15 10.61 -1.93
CA GLU A 43 0.88 10.54 -0.50
C GLU A 43 -0.60 10.11 -0.33
N ILE A 44 -0.84 9.16 0.56
CA ILE A 44 -2.19 8.66 0.88
C ILE A 44 -2.34 8.40 2.37
N TRP A 45 -3.56 8.49 2.89
CA TRP A 45 -3.86 8.20 4.28
C TRP A 45 -3.75 6.71 4.60
N ILE A 46 -3.26 6.42 5.80
CA ILE A 46 -3.21 5.06 6.36
C ILE A 46 -3.97 4.99 7.68
N HIS A 47 -4.62 3.85 7.92
CA HIS A 47 -5.24 3.54 9.21
C HIS A 47 -4.81 2.17 9.70
N HIS A 48 -4.46 2.12 10.98
CA HIS A 48 -4.15 0.91 11.70
C HIS A 48 -5.40 0.41 12.42
N LEU A 49 -5.98 -0.68 11.93
CA LEU A 49 -7.19 -1.26 12.51
C LEU A 49 -6.99 -2.77 12.67
N ASN A 50 -7.12 -3.28 13.89
CA ASN A 50 -7.03 -4.71 14.21
C ASN A 50 -5.75 -5.38 13.67
N GLY A 51 -4.60 -4.71 13.80
CA GLY A 51 -3.30 -5.21 13.31
C GLY A 51 -3.17 -5.21 11.78
N ARG A 52 -4.03 -4.49 11.06
CA ARG A 52 -4.00 -4.35 9.61
C ARG A 52 -3.88 -2.89 9.20
N LEU A 53 -3.18 -2.67 8.09
CA LEU A 53 -3.05 -1.39 7.43
C LEU A 53 -4.11 -1.24 6.36
N TYR A 54 -4.85 -0.15 6.42
CA TYR A 54 -5.82 0.23 5.41
C TYR A 54 -5.38 1.53 4.75
N LEU A 55 -5.27 1.51 3.42
CA LEU A 55 -5.12 2.74 2.64
C LEU A 55 -6.51 3.35 2.45
N THR A 56 -6.67 4.62 2.80
CA THR A 56 -7.95 5.32 2.64
C THR A 56 -7.79 6.54 1.75
N GLY A 57 -8.86 6.86 1.03
CA GLY A 57 -8.90 8.00 0.13
C GLY A 57 -10.08 7.89 -0.82
N SER A 58 -10.49 9.03 -1.36
CA SER A 58 -11.50 9.06 -2.41
C SER A 58 -10.92 8.47 -3.69
N PRO A 59 -11.63 7.55 -4.39
CA PRO A 59 -11.21 7.11 -5.70
C PRO A 59 -10.97 8.31 -6.61
N GLY A 60 -9.78 8.37 -7.23
CA GLY A 60 -9.52 9.35 -8.28
C GLY A 60 -10.46 9.14 -9.47
N ARG A 61 -10.57 10.16 -10.33
CA ARG A 61 -11.31 10.08 -11.59
C ARG A 61 -10.89 8.82 -12.35
N ARG A 62 -11.83 7.91 -12.57
CA ARG A 62 -11.62 6.74 -13.42
C ARG A 62 -11.92 7.17 -14.84
N ASP A 63 -10.90 7.27 -15.67
CA ASP A 63 -11.13 7.44 -17.12
C ASP A 63 -11.91 6.22 -17.60
N ARG A 64 -13.04 6.44 -18.28
CA ARG A 64 -13.79 5.37 -18.93
C ARG A 64 -12.92 4.73 -20.01
#